data_AF-A0A2K9NLJ2-F1
#
_entry.id   AF-A0A2K9NLJ2-F1
#
_cell.length_a   1.000
_cell.length_b   1.000
_cell.length_c   1.000
_cell.angle_alpha   90.00
_cell.angle_beta   90.00
_cell.angle_gamma   90.00
#
_symmetry.space_group_name_H-M   'P 1'
#
loop_
_entity.id
_entity.type
_entity.pdbx_description
1 polymer ?
#
loop_
_entity_poly.entity_id
_entity_poly.type
_entity_poly.pdbx_seq_one_letter_code
_entity_poly.pdbx_strand_id
1 'polypeptide(L)'
;MRCPPNGGGHQVIESAEQKLVVRRIFRNGRRRYDPSSKARLVAECLLAGVSVSRVALDNGVNANLLRKWIKEAKGTGPEGVLSPPAFIPVVMEECSLSAEKAAARGELCLAGAERARPFSTPVKVSASLPNGVKLTVECGDERTLSAMVGALSHVPAVR
;
A
#
# COMPACT_ATOMS: atom_id res chain seq x y z
N MET A 1 -48.91 40.33 -15.18
CA MET A 1 -48.14 39.07 -15.10
C MET A 1 -46.69 39.39 -14.71
N ARG A 2 -46.34 39.23 -13.43
CA ARG A 2 -44.96 39.34 -12.93
C ARG A 2 -44.34 37.94 -12.98
N CYS A 3 -43.12 37.84 -13.50
CA CYS A 3 -42.03 37.01 -12.98
C CYS A 3 -40.71 37.58 -13.55
N PRO A 4 -39.76 38.05 -12.71
CA PRO A 4 -38.40 38.37 -13.14
C PRO A 4 -37.60 37.08 -13.33
N PRO A 5 -36.58 37.04 -14.22
CA PRO A 5 -35.63 35.94 -14.24
C PRO A 5 -34.80 35.98 -12.96
N ASN A 6 -34.97 34.94 -12.14
CA ASN A 6 -34.30 34.78 -10.87
C ASN A 6 -32.79 34.70 -11.07
N GLY A 7 -32.08 35.38 -10.17
CA GLY A 7 -30.64 35.37 -10.07
C GLY A 7 -30.09 33.97 -9.84
N GLY A 8 -29.00 33.70 -10.52
CA GLY A 8 -28.14 32.55 -10.30
C GLY A 8 -26.73 32.95 -10.64
N GLY A 9 -26.26 34.04 -10.02
CA GLY A 9 -24.88 34.49 -10.14
C GLY A 9 -23.94 33.40 -9.64
N HIS A 10 -23.47 32.56 -10.56
CA HIS A 10 -22.22 31.86 -10.37
C HIS A 10 -21.13 32.91 -10.61
N GLN A 11 -20.80 33.65 -9.55
CA GLN A 11 -19.47 34.25 -9.50
C GLN A 11 -18.51 33.07 -9.56
N VAL A 12 -17.97 32.83 -10.75
CA VAL A 12 -16.75 32.04 -10.90
C VAL A 12 -15.72 32.85 -10.15
N ILE A 13 -15.48 32.46 -8.91
CA ILE A 13 -14.36 32.95 -8.12
C ILE A 13 -13.15 32.71 -9.02
N GLU A 14 -12.53 33.78 -9.49
CA GLU A 14 -11.21 33.77 -10.11
C GLU A 14 -10.22 33.19 -9.09
N SER A 15 -10.14 31.86 -9.06
CA SER A 15 -9.07 31.10 -8.41
C SER A 15 -7.96 30.80 -9.42
N ALA A 16 -7.78 31.64 -10.44
CA ALA A 16 -6.54 31.71 -11.20
C ALA A 16 -5.65 32.64 -10.37
N GLU A 17 -4.68 32.19 -9.58
CA GLU A 17 -3.38 31.67 -10.05
C GLU A 17 -2.71 30.75 -9.01
N GLN A 18 -3.46 29.90 -8.30
CA GLN A 18 -2.87 29.07 -7.23
C GLN A 18 -2.37 27.72 -7.76
N LYS A 19 -1.54 27.76 -8.79
CA LYS A 19 -1.10 26.58 -9.54
C LYS A 19 -0.15 25.71 -8.70
N LEU A 20 -0.41 24.40 -8.65
CA LEU A 20 0.47 23.42 -8.03
C LEU A 20 1.89 23.46 -8.61
N VAL A 21 2.88 23.68 -7.74
CA VAL A 21 4.29 23.72 -8.12
C VAL A 21 4.90 22.32 -8.10
N VAL A 22 5.54 21.92 -9.20
CA VAL A 22 6.32 20.68 -9.29
C VAL A 22 7.79 21.00 -9.00
N ARG A 23 8.32 20.46 -7.89
CA ARG A 23 9.73 20.66 -7.48
C ARG A 23 10.71 19.78 -8.25
N ARG A 24 10.30 18.58 -8.64
CA ARG A 24 11.16 17.63 -9.35
C ARG A 24 10.34 16.69 -10.22
N ILE A 25 10.85 16.40 -11.40
CA ILE A 25 10.38 15.32 -12.26
C ILE A 25 11.47 14.26 -12.31
N PHE A 26 11.13 13.02 -12.00
CA PHE A 26 12.06 11.89 -12.04
C PHE A 26 12.12 11.30 -13.46
N ARG A 27 13.21 10.58 -13.79
CA ARG A 27 13.38 9.92 -15.10
C ARG A 27 12.26 8.91 -15.42
N ASN A 28 11.54 8.42 -14.41
CA ASN A 28 10.39 7.53 -14.55
C ASN A 28 9.04 8.28 -14.72
N GLY A 29 9.06 9.59 -14.95
CA GLY A 29 7.85 10.41 -15.15
C GLY A 29 7.09 10.77 -13.88
N ARG A 30 7.52 10.31 -12.70
CA ARG A 30 6.90 10.70 -11.43
C ARG A 30 7.21 12.16 -11.11
N ARG A 31 6.23 12.87 -10.56
CA ARG A 31 6.34 14.29 -10.16
C ARG A 31 6.35 14.41 -8.64
N ARG A 32 7.26 15.23 -8.11
CA ARG A 32 7.26 15.64 -6.70
C ARG A 32 6.72 17.06 -6.61
N TYR A 33 5.60 17.22 -5.93
CA TYR A 33 4.95 18.50 -5.72
C TYR A 33 5.55 19.21 -4.50
N ASP A 34 5.49 20.53 -4.52
CA ASP A 34 5.81 21.35 -3.37
C ASP A 34 4.81 21.11 -2.22
N PRO A 35 5.27 20.84 -0.99
CA PRO A 35 4.38 20.50 0.12
C PRO A 35 3.44 21.64 0.51
N SER A 36 3.88 22.90 0.43
CA SER A 36 3.05 24.06 0.77
C SER A 36 1.93 24.24 -0.27
N SER A 37 2.29 24.10 -1.55
CA SER A 37 1.33 24.15 -2.66
C SER A 37 0.31 23.01 -2.58
N LYS A 38 0.76 21.78 -2.27
CA LYS A 38 -0.11 20.63 -2.02
C LYS A 38 -1.07 20.87 -0.85
N ALA A 39 -0.57 21.37 0.27
CA ALA A 39 -1.36 21.59 1.48
C ALA A 39 -2.49 22.61 1.26
N ARG A 40 -2.21 23.70 0.53
CA ARG A 40 -3.23 24.72 0.18
C ARG A 40 -4.38 24.11 -0.62
N LEU A 41 -4.06 23.34 -1.65
CA LEU A 41 -5.06 22.73 -2.51
C LEU A 41 -5.89 21.66 -1.77
N VAL A 42 -5.25 20.91 -0.87
CA VAL A 42 -5.98 19.99 0.03
C VAL A 42 -6.90 20.76 0.97
N ALA A 43 -6.46 21.88 1.54
CA ALA A 43 -7.28 22.71 2.43
C ALA A 43 -8.51 23.29 1.70
N GLU A 44 -8.35 23.73 0.46
CA GLU A 44 -9.46 24.17 -0.39
C GLU A 44 -10.51 23.07 -0.59
N CYS A 45 -10.06 21.83 -0.82
CA CYS A 45 -10.96 20.67 -0.97
C CYS A 45 -11.64 20.22 0.33
N LEU A 46 -11.19 20.69 1.49
CA LEU A 46 -11.83 20.38 2.77
C LEU A 46 -12.99 21.32 3.08
N LEU A 47 -13.13 22.42 2.34
CA LEU A 47 -14.26 23.34 2.48
C LEU A 47 -15.57 22.69 2.00
N ALA A 48 -16.66 22.94 2.71
CA ALA A 48 -17.97 22.42 2.35
C ALA A 48 -18.46 23.00 1.02
N GLY A 49 -18.98 22.14 0.13
CA GLY A 49 -19.50 22.54 -1.18
C GLY A 49 -18.49 22.56 -2.32
N VAL A 50 -17.21 22.24 -2.05
CA VAL A 50 -16.17 22.20 -3.08
C VAL A 50 -16.12 20.83 -3.77
N SER A 51 -16.26 20.81 -5.09
CA SER A 51 -16.08 19.59 -5.88
C SER A 51 -14.60 19.31 -6.09
N VAL A 52 -14.09 18.24 -5.48
CA VAL A 52 -12.70 17.77 -5.63
C VAL A 52 -12.30 17.60 -7.10
N SER A 53 -13.22 17.10 -7.94
CA SER A 53 -12.94 16.91 -9.36
C SER A 53 -12.78 18.24 -10.10
N ARG A 54 -13.56 19.26 -9.73
CA ARG A 54 -13.45 20.60 -10.32
C ARG A 54 -12.12 21.25 -9.95
N VAL A 55 -11.79 21.27 -8.65
CA VAL A 55 -10.50 21.79 -8.16
C VAL A 55 -9.32 21.07 -8.81
N ALA A 56 -9.42 19.75 -8.99
CA ALA A 56 -8.37 18.98 -9.66
C ALA A 56 -8.17 19.41 -11.12
N LEU A 57 -9.26 19.59 -11.88
CA LEU A 57 -9.19 20.05 -13.28
C LEU A 57 -8.65 21.47 -13.40
N ASP A 58 -9.13 22.38 -12.56
CA ASP A 58 -8.70 23.78 -12.53
C ASP A 58 -7.20 23.90 -12.24
N ASN A 59 -6.66 22.97 -11.44
CA ASN A 59 -5.24 22.89 -11.10
C ASN A 59 -4.42 21.95 -12.01
N GLY A 60 -5.03 21.33 -13.02
CA GLY A 60 -4.35 20.40 -13.94
C GLY A 60 -3.81 19.13 -13.28
N VAL A 61 -4.48 18.65 -12.22
CA VAL A 61 -4.09 17.46 -11.46
C VAL A 61 -5.18 16.39 -11.52
N ASN A 62 -4.76 15.14 -11.42
CA ASN A 62 -5.69 14.02 -11.39
C ASN A 62 -6.51 14.03 -10.08
N ALA A 63 -7.83 14.02 -10.19
CA ALA A 63 -8.74 13.97 -9.03
C ALA A 63 -8.45 12.79 -8.08
N ASN A 64 -7.97 11.66 -8.60
CA ASN A 64 -7.59 10.50 -7.79
C ASN A 64 -6.36 10.79 -6.93
N LEU A 65 -5.40 11.56 -7.45
CA LEU A 65 -4.22 11.96 -6.70
C LEU A 65 -4.61 12.91 -5.56
N LEU A 66 -5.52 13.85 -5.85
CA LEU A 66 -6.03 14.78 -4.86
C LEU A 66 -6.82 14.07 -3.75
N ARG A 67 -7.68 13.10 -4.09
CA ARG A 67 -8.38 12.25 -3.10
C ARG A 67 -7.41 11.52 -2.17
N LYS A 68 -6.30 10.99 -2.71
CA LYS A 68 -5.24 10.36 -1.90
C LYS A 68 -4.63 11.35 -0.92
N TRP A 69 -4.32 12.57 -1.37
CA TRP A 69 -3.76 13.61 -0.51
C TRP A 69 -4.72 14.09 0.57
N ILE A 70 -6.03 14.17 0.27
CA ILE A 70 -7.05 14.48 1.27
C ILE A 70 -7.11 13.38 2.33
N LYS A 71 -7.04 12.10 1.93
CA LYS A 71 -7.00 10.96 2.87
C LYS A 71 -5.77 11.02 3.78
N GLU A 72 -4.59 11.27 3.19
CA GLU A 72 -3.34 11.47 3.93
C GLU A 72 -3.44 12.62 4.94
N ALA A 73 -4.06 13.74 4.57
CA ALA A 73 -4.20 14.92 5.42
C ALA A 73 -5.22 14.75 6.56
N LYS A 74 -6.25 13.90 6.37
CA LYS A 74 -7.26 13.59 7.40
C LYS A 74 -6.74 12.63 8.50
N GLY A 75 -5.47 12.25 8.46
CA GLY A 75 -4.87 11.36 9.47
C GLY A 75 -5.08 9.88 9.21
N THR A 76 -5.75 9.50 8.13
CA THR A 76 -5.69 8.13 7.62
C THR A 76 -4.47 8.04 6.71
N GLY A 77 -3.29 7.82 7.32
CA GLY A 77 -2.12 7.32 6.59
C GLY A 77 -2.47 6.06 5.78
N PRO A 78 -1.56 5.52 4.96
CA PRO A 78 -1.81 4.22 4.32
C PRO A 78 -2.28 3.25 5.41
N GLU A 79 -3.57 2.90 5.36
CA GLU A 79 -4.20 2.00 6.32
C GLU A 79 -3.41 0.70 6.30
N GLY A 80 -2.59 0.50 7.33
CA GLY A 80 -2.63 -0.75 8.04
C GLY A 80 -4.09 -0.95 8.42
N VAL A 81 -4.76 -1.82 7.67
CA VAL A 81 -6.05 -2.39 8.03
C VAL A 81 -5.87 -3.04 9.40
N LEU A 82 -6.22 -2.29 10.45
CA LEU A 82 -6.48 -2.84 11.79
C LEU A 82 -7.96 -2.62 12.12
N SER A 83 -8.83 -2.92 11.16
CA SER A 83 -10.11 -3.52 11.53
C SER A 83 -9.90 -5.03 11.39
N PRO A 84 -9.83 -5.80 12.48
CA PRO A 84 -9.86 -7.24 12.34
C PRO A 84 -11.17 -7.59 11.62
N PRO A 85 -11.15 -8.46 10.61
CA PRO A 85 -12.38 -8.91 10.01
C PRO A 85 -13.18 -9.64 11.10
N ALA A 86 -14.44 -9.25 11.28
CA ALA A 86 -15.39 -9.91 12.18
C ALA A 86 -15.78 -11.27 11.57
N PHE A 87 -14.85 -12.21 11.53
CA PHE A 87 -15.14 -13.60 11.24
C PHE A 87 -15.37 -14.32 12.57
N ILE A 88 -16.62 -14.69 12.80
CA ILE A 88 -17.00 -15.64 13.86
C ILE A 88 -16.74 -17.04 13.27
N PRO A 89 -15.88 -17.86 13.85
CA PRO A 89 -15.72 -19.24 13.41
C PRO A 89 -17.02 -19.99 13.73
N VAL A 90 -17.77 -20.36 12.69
CA VAL A 90 -18.84 -21.36 12.80
C VAL A 90 -18.16 -22.71 12.87
N VAL A 91 -18.08 -23.28 14.06
CA VAL A 91 -17.66 -24.66 14.26
C VAL A 91 -18.76 -25.54 13.68
N MET A 92 -18.47 -26.24 12.58
CA MET A 92 -19.34 -27.33 12.14
C MET A 92 -18.99 -28.55 12.99
N GLU A 93 -19.90 -28.96 13.86
CA GLU A 93 -19.83 -30.27 14.50
C GLU A 93 -20.08 -31.34 13.43
N GLU A 94 -19.00 -31.88 12.87
CA GLU A 94 -19.04 -33.11 12.08
C GLU A 94 -19.22 -34.29 13.03
N CYS A 95 -20.48 -34.55 13.35
CA CYS A 95 -20.92 -35.75 14.02
C CYS A 95 -20.93 -36.91 13.02
N SER A 96 -19.90 -37.76 13.02
CA SER A 96 -20.02 -39.13 12.49
C SER A 96 -18.97 -40.09 13.08
N LEU A 97 -19.40 -40.76 14.15
CA LEU A 97 -19.25 -42.19 14.46
C LEU A 97 -17.98 -42.95 14.00
N SER A 98 -17.19 -43.33 15.02
CA SER A 98 -16.61 -44.67 15.31
C SER A 98 -16.02 -45.52 14.18
N ALA A 99 -14.69 -45.72 14.26
CA ALA A 99 -14.05 -46.99 13.91
C ALA A 99 -12.80 -47.22 14.78
N GLU A 100 -12.88 -48.28 15.57
CA GLU A 100 -11.91 -48.78 16.54
C GLU A 100 -11.04 -49.89 15.90
N LYS A 101 -9.69 -49.83 16.00
CA LYS A 101 -8.83 -50.98 16.37
C LYS A 101 -7.30 -50.70 16.41
N ALA A 102 -6.73 -50.96 17.60
CA ALA A 102 -5.52 -51.72 17.97
C ALA A 102 -4.21 -51.60 17.10
N ALA A 103 -3.07 -51.12 17.60
CA ALA A 103 -2.16 -51.60 18.67
C ALA A 103 -1.03 -52.55 18.18
N ALA A 104 0.25 -52.14 18.36
CA ALA A 104 1.33 -52.95 18.96
C ALA A 104 2.73 -52.28 18.88
N ARG A 105 3.22 -51.87 20.07
CA ARG A 105 4.59 -51.93 20.66
C ARG A 105 5.89 -51.67 19.87
N GLY A 106 6.69 -50.77 20.45
CA GLY A 106 8.17 -50.79 20.49
C GLY A 106 8.74 -49.67 21.38
N GLU A 107 9.27 -50.01 22.56
CA GLU A 107 10.09 -49.19 23.51
C GLU A 107 11.39 -48.68 22.83
N LEU A 108 12.17 -47.65 23.24
CA LEU A 108 12.48 -46.99 24.51
C LEU A 108 13.07 -45.57 24.22
N CYS A 109 13.12 -44.72 25.24
CA CYS A 109 13.26 -43.27 25.29
C CYS A 109 14.64 -42.61 24.97
N LEU A 110 14.55 -41.28 24.72
CA LEU A 110 15.42 -40.16 25.17
C LEU A 110 16.21 -39.34 24.12
N ALA A 111 16.05 -38.02 24.31
CA ALA A 111 16.88 -36.89 23.90
C ALA A 111 16.69 -36.30 22.49
N GLY A 112 16.48 -34.97 22.47
CA GLY A 112 16.54 -34.16 21.26
C GLY A 112 15.27 -33.37 20.98
N ALA A 113 14.93 -32.44 21.86
CA ALA A 113 14.04 -31.35 21.50
C ALA A 113 14.72 -30.50 20.41
N GLU A 114 14.26 -30.60 19.17
CA GLU A 114 14.12 -29.45 18.30
C GLU A 114 12.90 -29.64 17.43
N ARG A 115 11.79 -29.15 17.99
CA ARG A 115 10.54 -28.94 17.28
C ARG A 115 10.87 -27.92 16.18
N ALA A 116 11.15 -28.41 14.98
CA ALA A 116 11.22 -27.63 13.75
C ALA A 116 9.93 -26.83 13.63
N ARG A 117 10.00 -25.61 14.16
CA ARG A 117 9.04 -24.55 13.98
C ARG A 117 9.50 -23.83 12.72
N PRO A 118 8.84 -23.99 11.56
CA PRO A 118 9.07 -23.06 10.46
C PRO A 118 8.35 -21.74 10.81
N PHE A 119 8.83 -21.05 11.84
CA PHE A 119 8.45 -19.67 12.10
C PHE A 119 9.48 -18.78 11.42
N SER A 120 9.34 -18.67 10.11
CA SER A 120 9.79 -17.48 9.40
C SER A 120 8.95 -17.42 8.14
N THR A 121 7.98 -16.51 8.09
CA THR A 121 7.32 -16.18 6.83
C THR A 121 8.42 -15.83 5.82
N PRO A 122 8.57 -16.56 4.70
CA PRO A 122 9.68 -16.35 3.80
C PRO A 122 9.66 -14.90 3.31
N VAL A 123 10.72 -14.15 3.64
CA VAL A 123 10.83 -12.77 3.19
C VAL A 123 11.19 -12.82 1.72
N LYS A 124 10.26 -12.40 0.87
CA LYS A 124 10.49 -12.32 -0.57
C LYS A 124 11.32 -11.09 -0.89
N VAL A 125 12.55 -11.30 -1.35
CA VAL A 125 13.48 -10.26 -1.77
C VAL A 125 13.57 -10.24 -3.28
N SER A 126 13.45 -9.05 -3.88
CA SER A 126 13.58 -8.86 -5.34
C SER A 126 14.70 -7.88 -5.66
N ALA A 127 15.54 -8.21 -6.64
CA ALA A 127 16.60 -7.34 -7.14
C ALA A 127 16.60 -7.30 -8.67
N SER A 128 16.96 -6.14 -9.23
CA SER A 128 17.22 -5.98 -10.66
C SER A 128 18.71 -5.84 -10.90
N LEU A 129 19.26 -6.74 -11.69
CA LEU A 129 20.65 -6.72 -12.12
C LEU A 129 20.85 -5.68 -13.24
N PRO A 130 22.08 -5.18 -13.46
CA PRO A 130 22.38 -4.19 -14.50
C PRO A 130 22.15 -4.69 -15.93
N ASN A 131 22.17 -6.01 -16.14
CA ASN A 131 21.80 -6.66 -17.39
C ASN A 131 20.28 -6.73 -17.62
N GLY A 132 19.47 -6.13 -16.75
CA GLY A 132 18.00 -6.12 -16.83
C GLY A 132 17.32 -7.36 -16.24
N VAL A 133 18.08 -8.36 -15.81
CA VAL A 133 17.53 -9.58 -15.19
C VAL A 133 16.96 -9.25 -13.83
N LYS A 134 15.73 -9.69 -13.56
CA LYS A 134 15.11 -9.59 -12.25
C LYS A 134 15.17 -10.94 -11.55
N LEU A 135 15.74 -10.95 -10.35
CA LEU A 135 15.78 -12.10 -9.48
C LEU A 135 14.82 -11.88 -8.33
N THR A 136 14.04 -12.91 -8.01
CA THR A 136 13.17 -12.94 -6.83
C THR A 136 13.53 -14.19 -6.05
N VAL A 137 13.82 -14.02 -4.77
CA VAL A 137 14.27 -15.12 -3.91
C VAL A 137 13.56 -15.01 -2.57
N GLU A 138 13.20 -16.16 -2.03
CA GLU A 138 12.59 -16.29 -0.71
C GLU A 138 13.68 -16.61 0.30
N CYS A 139 13.92 -15.68 1.22
CA CYS A 139 14.94 -15.84 2.26
C CYS A 139 14.26 -16.28 3.56
N GLY A 140 14.58 -17.51 3.99
CA GLY A 140 14.17 -18.03 5.30
C GLY A 140 15.23 -17.87 6.40
N ASP A 141 16.47 -17.56 6.04
CA ASP A 141 17.62 -17.48 6.96
C ASP A 141 18.53 -16.28 6.64
N GLU A 142 19.10 -15.69 7.69
CA GLU A 142 20.02 -14.55 7.65
C GLU A 142 21.31 -14.90 6.89
N ARG A 143 21.84 -16.11 7.11
CA ARG A 143 23.06 -16.58 6.44
C ARG A 143 22.89 -16.64 4.93
N THR A 144 21.74 -17.15 4.48
CA THR A 144 21.36 -17.22 3.07
C THR A 144 21.20 -15.82 2.46
N LEU A 145 20.51 -14.92 3.18
CA LEU A 145 20.35 -13.52 2.75
C LEU A 145 21.71 -12.82 2.59
N SER A 146 22.59 -12.94 3.58
CA SER A 146 23.89 -12.27 3.60
C SER A 146 24.81 -12.79 2.48
N ALA A 147 24.82 -14.10 2.25
CA ALA A 147 25.54 -14.71 1.14
C ALA A 147 25.04 -14.21 -0.22
N MET A 148 23.72 -14.08 -0.40
CA MET A 148 23.13 -13.56 -1.64
C MET A 148 23.47 -12.09 -1.87
N VAL A 149 23.39 -11.25 -0.84
CA VAL A 149 23.78 -9.83 -0.94
C VAL A 149 25.24 -9.71 -1.34
N GLY A 150 26.13 -10.51 -0.72
CA GLY A 150 27.54 -10.58 -1.10
C GLY A 150 27.74 -10.97 -2.57
N ALA A 151 27.10 -12.03 -3.03
CA ALA A 151 27.20 -12.49 -4.42
C ALA A 151 26.69 -11.44 -5.43
N LEU A 152 25.59 -10.75 -5.13
CA LEU A 152 25.01 -9.73 -6.00
C LEU A 152 25.80 -8.41 -5.99
N SER A 153 26.56 -8.13 -4.92
CA SER A 153 27.34 -6.89 -4.79
C SER A 153 28.47 -6.76 -5.82
N HIS A 154 28.95 -7.89 -6.35
CA HIS A 154 30.06 -7.93 -7.32
C HIS A 154 29.60 -7.94 -8.78
N VAL A 155 28.29 -7.85 -9.06
CA VAL A 155 27.80 -7.88 -10.43
C VAL A 155 28.15 -6.56 -11.13
N PRO A 156 28.99 -6.58 -12.19
CA PRO A 156 29.39 -5.37 -12.89
C PRO A 156 28.18 -4.74 -13.60
N ALA A 157 28.08 -3.42 -13.50
CA ALA A 157 27.08 -2.67 -14.26
C ALA A 157 27.47 -2.65 -15.74
N VAL A 158 26.71 -3.37 -16.58
CA VAL A 158 26.82 -3.26 -18.04
C VAL A 158 26.40 -1.83 -18.41
N ARG A 159 27.35 -1.06 -18.95
CA ARG A 159 27.17 0.34 -19.38
C ARG A 159 26.58 0.41 -20.78
#